data_AF-A0A972XG84-F1
#
_entry.id   AF-A0A972XG84-F1
#
_cell.length_a   1.000
_cell.length_b   1.000
_cell.length_c   1.000
_cell.angle_alpha   90.00
_cell.angle_beta   90.00
_cell.angle_gamma   90.00
#
_symmetry.space_group_name_H-M   'P 1'
#
loop_
_entity.id
_entity.type
_entity.pdbx_description
1 polymer ?
#
loop_
_entity_poly.entity_id
_entity_poly.type
_entity_poly.pdbx_seq_one_letter_code
_entity_poly.pdbx_strand_id
1 'polypeptide(L)'
;MKRLGAVLCVMAVFVLAACGRTPGAGAVGITRIAPADRESMPVISGPLLGGGTGSTADGAGRVVVLNNWASWCEPCREEIP
;
A
#
# COMPACT_ATOMS: atom_id res chain seq x y z
N MET A 1 -5.62 -45.24 -19.09
CA MET A 1 -4.39 -44.54 -19.55
C MET A 1 -4.67 -43.06 -19.86
N LYS A 2 -5.45 -42.71 -20.90
CA LYS A 2 -5.70 -41.31 -21.31
C LYS A 2 -6.44 -40.46 -20.24
N ARG A 3 -7.43 -41.05 -19.56
CA ARG A 3 -8.17 -40.38 -18.47
C ARG A 3 -7.29 -40.14 -17.22
N LEU A 4 -6.35 -41.04 -16.95
CA LEU A 4 -5.44 -40.91 -15.81
C LEU A 4 -4.40 -39.80 -16.05
N GLY A 5 -3.88 -39.69 -17.28
CA GLY A 5 -3.00 -38.59 -17.67
C GLY A 5 -3.69 -37.23 -17.63
N ALA A 6 -4.95 -37.14 -18.08
CA ALA A 6 -5.74 -35.91 -17.99
C ALA A 6 -5.96 -35.45 -16.53
N VAL A 7 -6.28 -36.39 -15.63
CA VAL A 7 -6.46 -36.10 -14.20
C VAL A 7 -5.15 -35.61 -13.56
N LEU A 8 -4.01 -36.25 -13.87
CA LEU A 8 -2.71 -35.82 -13.35
C LEU A 8 -2.34 -34.40 -13.83
N CYS A 9 -2.57 -34.08 -15.10
CA CYS A 9 -2.32 -32.73 -15.62
C CYS A 9 -3.20 -31.68 -14.93
N VAL A 10 -4.48 -31.95 -14.73
CA VAL A 10 -5.40 -31.03 -14.05
C VAL A 10 -4.94 -30.81 -12.60
N MET A 11 -4.60 -31.88 -11.88
CA MET A 11 -4.08 -31.77 -10.51
C MET A 11 -2.78 -30.95 -10.43
N ALA A 12 -1.85 -31.15 -11.36
CA ALA A 12 -0.61 -30.38 -11.42
C ALA A 12 -0.86 -28.88 -11.66
N VAL A 13 -1.82 -28.53 -12.53
CA VAL A 13 -2.23 -27.14 -12.77
C VAL A 13 -2.84 -26.51 -11.51
N PHE A 14 -3.69 -27.25 -10.78
CA PHE A 14 -4.28 -26.77 -9.53
C PHE A 14 -3.23 -26.54 -8.43
N VAL A 15 -2.24 -27.43 -8.31
CA VAL A 15 -1.14 -27.27 -7.35
C VAL A 15 -0.27 -26.06 -7.69
N LEU A 16 0.05 -25.86 -8.98
CA LEU A 16 0.83 -24.69 -9.42
C LEU A 16 0.09 -23.37 -9.19
N ALA A 17 -1.23 -23.33 -9.39
CA ALA A 17 -2.04 -22.14 -9.15
C ALA A 17 -2.17 -21.79 -7.64
N ALA A 18 -2.03 -22.77 -6.76
CA ALA A 18 -2.13 -22.56 -5.30
C ALA A 18 -0.89 -21.89 -4.70
N CYS A 19 0.30 -22.11 -5.29
CA CYS A 19 1.56 -21.51 -4.81
C CYS A 19 1.72 -20.01 -5.12
N GLY A 20 0.83 -19.42 -5.93
CA GLY A 20 0.86 -17.99 -6.29
C GLY A 20 0.07 -17.06 -5.35
N ARG A 21 -0.66 -17.59 -4.37
CA ARG A 21 -1.35 -16.78 -3.37
C ARG A 21 -0.41 -16.51 -2.21
N THR A 22 0.35 -15.42 -2.29
CA THR A 22 1.07 -14.85 -1.14
C THR A 22 0.05 -14.55 -0.04
N PRO A 23 0.07 -15.26 1.11
CA PRO A 23 -0.68 -14.85 2.29
C PRO A 23 0.10 -13.67 2.88
N GLY A 24 -0.21 -12.47 2.41
CA GLY A 24 0.59 -11.30 2.69
C GLY A 24 0.09 -10.01 2.06
N ALA A 25 -1.22 -9.88 1.83
CA ALA A 25 -1.80 -8.55 1.83
C ALA A 25 -1.49 -7.96 3.21
N GLY A 26 -0.52 -7.05 3.29
CA GLY A 26 -0.17 -6.38 4.54
C GLY A 26 -1.44 -5.91 5.24
N ALA A 27 -1.51 -6.05 6.57
CA ALA A 27 -2.71 -5.79 7.35
C ALA A 27 -3.37 -4.47 6.92
N VAL A 28 -4.44 -4.56 6.13
CA VAL A 28 -5.25 -3.41 5.75
C VAL A 28 -6.00 -3.02 7.02
N GLY A 29 -5.73 -1.83 7.52
CA GLY A 29 -6.26 -1.40 8.81
C GLY A 29 -5.80 -0.01 9.19
N ILE A 30 -6.20 0.40 10.38
CA ILE A 30 -5.88 1.71 10.95
C ILE A 30 -4.99 1.53 12.16
N THR A 31 -3.85 2.21 12.15
CA THR A 31 -3.01 2.38 13.34
C THR A 31 -3.46 3.63 14.06
N ARG A 32 -3.91 3.49 15.31
CA ARG A 32 -4.27 4.63 16.16
C ARG A 32 -3.20 4.81 17.22
N ILE A 33 -2.57 5.99 17.25
CA ILE A 33 -1.63 6.36 18.31
C ILE A 33 -2.39 7.08 19.43
N ALA A 34 -2.26 6.57 20.65
CA ALA A 34 -2.91 7.15 21.82
C ALA A 34 -2.36 8.56 22.07
N PRO A 35 -3.16 9.51 22.59
CA PRO A 35 -2.72 10.90 22.75
C PRO A 35 -1.40 11.08 23.52
N ALA A 36 -1.14 10.25 24.52
CA ALA A 36 0.09 10.30 25.32
C ALA A 36 1.34 9.86 24.56
N ASP A 37 1.18 9.06 23.50
CA ASP A 37 2.27 8.48 22.70
C ASP A 37 2.50 9.26 21.39
N ARG A 38 1.80 10.37 21.18
CA ARG A 38 1.96 11.19 19.96
C ARG A 38 3.15 12.11 20.09
N GLU A 39 4.06 12.01 19.14
CA GLU A 39 5.15 12.95 18.98
C GLU A 39 4.74 14.16 18.13
N SER A 40 5.49 15.25 18.24
CA SER A 40 5.32 16.39 17.36
C SER A 40 5.56 15.99 15.91
N MET A 41 4.70 16.48 15.02
CA MET A 41 4.83 16.25 13.59
C MET A 41 6.20 16.78 13.09
N PRO A 42 7.03 15.96 12.43
CA PRO A 42 8.26 16.44 11.85
C PRO A 42 7.98 17.42 10.70
N VAL A 43 8.91 18.34 10.49
CA VAL A 43 8.89 19.21 9.32
C VAL A 43 9.32 18.39 8.11
N ILE A 44 8.40 18.19 7.17
CA ILE A 44 8.66 17.57 5.88
C ILE A 44 8.51 18.67 4.84
N SER A 45 9.56 18.92 4.07
CA SER A 45 9.58 19.98 3.07
C SER A 45 10.17 19.49 1.75
N GLY A 46 9.66 20.00 0.64
CA GLY A 46 10.15 19.64 -0.68
C GLY A 46 9.52 20.44 -1.81
N PRO A 47 10.01 20.25 -3.04
CA PRO A 47 9.44 20.90 -4.21
C PRO A 47 8.02 20.40 -4.48
N LEU A 48 7.14 21.31 -4.90
CA LEU A 48 5.78 20.97 -5.33
C LEU A 48 5.73 20.72 -6.84
N LEU A 49 4.78 19.91 -7.29
CA LEU A 49 4.58 19.60 -8.71
C LEU A 49 4.32 20.84 -9.57
N GLY A 50 3.62 21.84 -9.02
CA GLY A 50 3.36 23.13 -9.69
C GLY A 50 4.48 24.16 -9.56
N GLY A 51 5.63 23.78 -9.00
CA GLY A 51 6.72 24.70 -8.64
C GLY A 51 6.58 25.27 -7.23
N GLY A 52 7.66 25.89 -6.75
CA GLY A 52 7.78 26.33 -5.35
C GLY A 52 8.15 25.20 -4.39
N THR A 53 8.07 25.49 -3.09
CA THR A 53 8.40 24.56 -2.00
C THR A 53 7.23 24.52 -1.03
N GLY A 54 6.80 23.31 -0.66
CA GLY A 54 5.81 23.09 0.38
C GLY A 54 6.45 22.55 1.66
N SER A 55 5.80 22.79 2.80
CA SER A 55 6.23 22.29 4.10
C SER A 55 5.03 21.89 4.97
N THR A 56 5.18 20.85 5.79
CA THR A 56 4.17 20.52 6.82
C THR A 56 4.00 21.64 7.86
N ALA A 57 5.00 22.50 8.02
CA ALA A 57 4.92 23.68 8.89
C ALA A 57 3.88 24.71 8.41
N ASP A 58 3.60 24.76 7.10
CA ASP A 58 2.62 25.71 6.53
C ASP A 58 1.18 25.40 7.00
N GLY A 59 0.93 24.16 7.45
CA GLY A 59 -0.33 23.69 7.99
C GLY A 59 -0.47 23.79 9.50
N ALA A 60 0.48 24.41 10.21
CA ALA A 60 0.47 24.49 11.67
C ALA A 60 -0.85 25.04 12.23
N GLY A 61 -1.34 24.43 13.31
CA GLY A 61 -2.61 24.79 13.94
C GLY A 61 -3.87 24.30 13.21
N ARG A 62 -3.72 23.55 12.11
CA ARG A 62 -4.82 22.92 11.38
C ARG A 62 -4.72 21.39 11.43
N VAL A 63 -5.84 20.72 11.19
CA VAL A 63 -5.81 19.27 10.91
C VAL A 63 -5.24 19.07 9.52
N VAL A 64 -4.11 18.37 9.43
CA VAL A 64 -3.43 18.03 8.17
C VAL A 64 -3.51 16.53 7.96
N VAL A 65 -3.88 16.11 6.74
CA VAL A 65 -3.87 14.71 6.31
C VAL A 65 -2.73 14.54 5.33
N LEU A 66 -1.82 13.61 5.61
CA LEU A 66 -0.80 13.18 4.65
C LEU A 66 -1.31 11.97 3.89
N ASN A 67 -1.52 12.14 2.58
CA ASN A 67 -1.79 11.04 1.68
C ASN A 67 -0.50 10.69 0.92
N ASN A 68 -0.05 9.44 1.00
CA ASN A 68 1.20 9.00 0.41
C ASN A 68 0.95 7.82 -0.52
N TRP A 69 1.47 7.92 -1.75
CA TRP A 69 1.38 6.88 -2.76
C TRP A 69 2.73 6.24 -3.02
N ALA A 70 2.70 5.00 -3.51
CA ALA A 70 3.88 4.31 -4.01
C ALA A 70 3.62 3.77 -5.42
N SER A 71 4.59 3.89 -6.32
CA SER A 71 4.46 3.51 -7.74
C SER A 71 4.16 2.03 -7.97
N TRP A 72 4.44 1.18 -6.98
CA TRP A 72 4.22 -0.26 -6.99
C TRP A 72 2.98 -0.70 -6.20
N CYS A 73 2.26 0.24 -5.59
CA CYS A 73 1.03 -0.04 -4.85
C CYS A 73 -0.18 0.03 -5.80
N GLU A 74 -0.85 -1.09 -6.02
CA GLU A 74 -1.97 -1.20 -6.95
C GLU A 74 -3.11 -0.22 -6.67
N PRO A 75 -3.72 -0.16 -5.46
CA PRO A 75 -4.76 0.83 -5.18
C PRO A 75 -4.23 2.26 -5.22
N CYS A 76 -2.97 2.48 -4.85
CA CYS A 76 -2.37 3.82 -4.91
C CYS A 76 -2.29 4.31 -6.36
N ARG A 77 -1.96 3.46 -7.33
CA ARG A 77 -1.90 3.84 -8.76
C ARG A 77 -3.24 4.30 -9.32
N GLU A 78 -4.35 3.82 -8.76
CA GLU A 78 -5.70 4.26 -9.13
C GLU A 78 -6.06 5.61 -8.50
N GLU A 79 -5.44 5.94 -7.36
CA GLU A 79 -5.72 7.15 -6.58
C GLU A 79 -4.77 8.33 -6.88
N ILE A 80 -3.57 8.05 -7.41
CA ILE A 80 -2.57 9.09 -7.73
C ILE A 80 -3.21 10.16 -8.66
N PRO A 81 -3.04 11.46 -8.35
CA PRO A 81 -3.59 12.57 -9.15
C PRO A 81 -3.11 12.65 -10.60
#